data_AF-A0A7Y7N9F5-F1
#
_entry.id   AF-A0A7Y7N9F5-F1
#
_cell.length_a   1.000
_cell.length_b   1.000
_cell.length_c   1.000
_cell.angle_alpha   90.00
_cell.angle_beta   90.00
_cell.angle_gamma   90.00
#
_symmetry.space_group_name_H-M   'P 1'
#
loop_
_entity.id
_entity.type
_entity.pdbx_description
1 polymer ?
#
loop_
_entity_poly.entity_id
_entity_poly.type
_entity_poly.pdbx_seq_one_letter_code
_entity_poly.pdbx_strand_id
1 'polypeptide(L)'
;MKRWLGTLSMAALPLLSINTASDAFNLPDSGQTKCYQQVSPFKAEISCAGTGQDPEHIIHPMNYTDNGNGTIMDNNTGLMWQKCSVGQNNDATCSGTASALNWYQASGTFDATYNPTSSGACGSWRLPTVKELITIVDFSVPGPAANSNATFFPNTVSDAYWLADEWSSNTNLAWFENFYNGLGSARIKTNSGYVRCVLGAPVSQNYTDNRDGTETDNATRLVWQKCSAGQSYDGSCSGSASLFNNWNDALGYCNNLSLASQTDWRLPNIKEIDTLLFVDPEIFPKTNAFQYWSSTTYAGVFNTMSGYAFMGVADNSGIATKQVKALGVDMTSARCVRGGQSAPSGNPVRLMRNGSPYDTYLKIQDAYTLALDGDSIQTQGSVLIEILTFAKNSVFSLQGGYTSDFVLNQGMTTLHGTLTISSGTATLEDLIIQ
;
A
#
# COMPACT_ATOMS: atom_id res chain seq x y z
N MET A 1 55.31 -15.80 -41.95
CA MET A 1 53.93 -15.52 -41.49
C MET A 1 53.33 -16.79 -40.90
N LYS A 2 53.43 -16.98 -39.57
CA LYS A 2 52.78 -18.09 -38.86
C LYS A 2 51.60 -17.50 -38.08
N ARG A 3 50.36 -17.83 -38.47
CA ARG A 3 49.13 -17.42 -37.77
C ARG A 3 48.97 -18.29 -36.52
N TRP A 4 48.88 -17.66 -35.36
CA TRP A 4 48.44 -18.27 -34.11
C TRP A 4 46.90 -18.27 -34.08
N LEU A 5 46.28 -19.44 -33.95
CA LEU A 5 44.87 -19.60 -33.61
C LEU A 5 44.81 -19.81 -32.09
N GLY A 6 44.54 -18.74 -31.35
CA GLY A 6 44.24 -18.80 -29.92
C GLY A 6 42.74 -19.00 -29.71
N THR A 7 42.35 -20.07 -29.04
CA THR A 7 40.99 -20.28 -28.55
C THR A 7 40.73 -19.38 -27.34
N LEU A 8 39.78 -18.44 -27.47
CA LEU A 8 39.23 -17.70 -26.33
C LEU A 8 38.34 -18.65 -25.52
N SER A 9 38.71 -18.94 -24.27
CA SER A 9 37.81 -19.54 -23.29
C SER A 9 37.05 -18.40 -22.60
N MET A 10 35.76 -18.24 -22.92
CA MET A 10 34.85 -17.45 -22.09
C MET A 10 34.57 -18.26 -20.83
N ALA A 11 35.14 -17.84 -19.70
CA ALA A 11 34.65 -18.27 -18.40
C ALA A 11 33.22 -17.74 -18.26
N ALA A 12 32.24 -18.65 -18.21
CA ALA A 12 30.88 -18.30 -17.84
C ALA A 12 30.89 -17.78 -16.40
N LEU A 13 30.67 -16.47 -16.24
CA LEU A 13 30.31 -15.89 -14.96
C LEU A 13 29.02 -16.61 -14.49
N PRO A 14 28.92 -17.00 -13.21
CA PRO A 14 27.69 -17.59 -12.73
C PRO A 14 26.59 -16.55 -12.93
N LEU A 15 25.59 -16.91 -13.74
CA LEU A 15 24.31 -16.23 -13.73
C LEU A 15 23.83 -16.30 -12.29
N LEU A 16 23.86 -15.16 -11.58
CA LEU A 16 23.04 -15.00 -10.40
C LEU A 16 21.62 -15.26 -10.86
N SER A 17 21.09 -16.42 -10.48
CA SER A 17 19.67 -16.66 -10.50
C SER A 17 19.05 -15.56 -9.66
N ILE A 18 18.45 -14.57 -10.31
CA ILE A 18 17.47 -13.72 -9.66
C ILE A 18 16.39 -14.72 -9.26
N ASN A 19 16.32 -15.05 -7.97
CA ASN A 19 15.14 -15.67 -7.41
C ASN A 19 14.00 -14.71 -7.74
N THR A 20 13.22 -15.03 -8.77
CA THR A 20 11.93 -14.38 -9.00
C THR A 20 10.92 -14.99 -8.04
N ALA A 21 11.25 -14.97 -6.74
CA ALA A 21 10.20 -14.76 -5.77
C ALA A 21 9.71 -13.35 -6.11
N SER A 22 8.52 -13.24 -6.68
CA SER A 22 7.75 -12.01 -6.59
C SER A 22 7.63 -11.73 -5.10
N ASP A 23 8.58 -11.00 -4.51
CA ASP A 23 8.39 -10.44 -3.18
C ASP A 23 7.16 -9.56 -3.30
N ALA A 24 6.06 -10.04 -2.71
CA ALA A 24 4.77 -9.38 -2.79
C ALA A 24 4.93 -7.99 -2.19
N PHE A 25 4.54 -6.96 -2.95
CA PHE A 25 4.49 -5.60 -2.45
C PHE A 25 3.60 -5.54 -1.21
N ASN A 26 4.20 -5.16 -0.07
CA ASN A 26 3.53 -4.88 1.17
C ASN A 26 3.61 -3.38 1.42
N LEU A 27 2.47 -2.75 1.68
CA LEU A 27 2.45 -1.33 2.00
C LEU A 27 2.93 -1.16 3.45
N PRO A 28 4.07 -0.50 3.73
CA PRO A 28 4.52 -0.29 5.09
C PRO A 28 3.51 0.53 5.90
N ASP A 29 3.44 0.27 7.20
CA ASP A 29 2.78 1.11 8.19
C ASP A 29 3.32 2.54 8.15
N SER A 30 2.56 3.49 8.68
CA SER A 30 2.93 4.91 8.67
C SER A 30 4.21 5.20 9.47
N GLY A 31 4.58 4.30 10.38
CA GLY A 31 5.63 4.51 11.38
C GLY A 31 5.14 5.13 12.67
N GLN A 32 3.93 5.71 12.71
CA GLN A 32 3.36 6.32 13.91
C GLN A 32 3.18 5.26 15.02
N THR A 33 3.61 5.59 16.23
CA THR A 33 3.60 4.68 17.39
C THR A 33 2.76 5.20 18.56
N LYS A 34 2.25 6.43 18.47
CA LYS A 34 1.59 7.11 19.59
C LYS A 34 0.17 7.51 19.27
N CYS A 35 -0.72 7.23 20.22
CA CYS A 35 -2.11 7.67 20.20
C CYS A 35 -2.29 8.88 21.11
N TYR A 36 -3.21 9.75 20.73
CA TYR A 36 -3.41 11.02 21.44
C TYR A 36 -4.88 11.24 21.77
N GLN A 37 -5.09 11.92 22.91
CA GLN A 37 -6.39 12.36 23.37
C GLN A 37 -6.97 13.44 22.45
N GLN A 38 -8.25 13.28 22.13
CA GLN A 38 -9.03 14.18 21.26
C GLN A 38 -9.88 15.20 22.01
N VAL A 39 -9.77 15.24 23.34
CA VAL A 39 -10.48 16.21 24.19
C VAL A 39 -9.45 16.97 24.99
N SER A 40 -9.81 18.19 25.41
CA SER A 40 -8.90 19.06 26.13
C SER A 40 -8.37 18.39 27.42
N PRO A 41 -7.05 18.42 27.68
CA PRO A 41 -6.02 19.02 26.84
C PRO A 41 -5.68 18.11 25.64
N PHE A 42 -5.91 18.62 24.43
CA PHE A 42 -5.50 17.95 23.20
C PHE A 42 -4.00 17.66 23.26
N LYS A 43 -3.57 16.52 22.71
CA LYS A 43 -2.16 16.05 22.63
C LYS A 43 -1.62 15.31 23.85
N ALA A 44 -2.44 15.02 24.86
CA ALA A 44 -2.04 14.04 25.87
C ALA A 44 -1.89 12.66 25.19
N GLU A 45 -0.70 12.06 25.31
CA GLU A 45 -0.48 10.68 24.86
C GLU A 45 -1.36 9.73 25.69
N ILE A 46 -2.02 8.79 25.02
CA ILE A 46 -2.91 7.80 25.63
C ILE A 46 -2.55 6.40 25.15
N SER A 47 -3.04 5.39 25.86
CA SER A 47 -3.02 4.01 25.36
C SER A 47 -3.79 3.93 24.04
N CYS A 48 -3.24 3.19 23.08
CA CYS A 48 -3.86 3.00 21.77
C CYS A 48 -5.00 1.98 21.76
N ALA A 49 -5.07 1.09 22.75
CA ALA A 49 -6.07 0.03 22.79
C ALA A 49 -7.50 0.61 22.81
N GLY A 50 -8.33 0.19 21.85
CA GLY A 50 -9.72 0.60 21.70
C GLY A 50 -9.91 2.01 21.13
N THR A 51 -8.88 2.61 20.54
CA THR A 51 -8.96 3.98 20.01
C THR A 51 -9.27 4.04 18.51
N GLY A 52 -9.00 2.96 17.75
CA GLY A 52 -9.04 2.90 16.29
C GLY A 52 -7.93 3.69 15.59
N GLN A 53 -7.03 4.32 16.34
CA GLN A 53 -5.96 5.12 15.76
C GLN A 53 -4.91 4.22 15.12
N ASP A 54 -4.18 4.75 14.14
CA ASP A 54 -3.19 4.02 13.34
C ASP A 54 -2.24 3.12 14.16
N PRO A 55 -1.66 3.54 15.31
CA PRO A 55 -0.77 2.68 16.07
C PRO A 55 -1.42 1.49 16.78
N GLU A 56 -2.76 1.42 16.82
CA GLU A 56 -3.47 0.21 17.25
C GLU A 56 -3.35 -0.92 16.21
N HIS A 57 -3.05 -0.58 14.95
CA HIS A 57 -3.01 -1.50 13.82
C HIS A 57 -1.60 -1.59 13.24
N ILE A 58 -0.77 -2.43 13.85
CA ILE A 58 0.58 -2.75 13.34
C ILE A 58 0.48 -3.93 12.37
N ILE A 59 0.81 -3.70 11.11
CA ILE A 59 0.61 -4.64 10.01
C ILE A 59 1.94 -4.95 9.34
N HIS A 60 2.59 -3.92 8.80
CA HIS A 60 3.88 -3.98 8.13
C HIS A 60 4.81 -2.89 8.65
N PRO A 61 5.43 -3.07 9.82
CA PRO A 61 6.42 -2.11 10.31
C PRO A 61 7.44 -1.77 9.23
N MET A 62 7.80 -0.49 9.10
CA MET A 62 8.82 -0.06 8.13
C MET A 62 10.10 -0.87 8.33
N ASN A 63 10.55 -1.55 7.27
CA ASN A 63 11.63 -2.53 7.34
C ASN A 63 12.61 -2.32 6.18
N TYR A 64 13.87 -2.07 6.53
CA TYR A 64 14.91 -1.71 5.57
C TYR A 64 16.17 -2.52 5.78
N THR A 65 16.89 -2.78 4.70
CA THR A 65 18.25 -3.35 4.70
C THR A 65 19.21 -2.38 4.02
N ASP A 66 20.27 -1.97 4.71
CA ASP A 66 21.36 -1.22 4.09
C ASP A 66 22.31 -2.19 3.38
N ASN A 67 22.46 -2.05 2.06
CA ASN A 67 23.31 -2.93 1.26
C ASN A 67 24.81 -2.58 1.35
N GLY A 68 25.18 -1.51 2.06
CA GLY A 68 26.57 -1.10 2.26
C GLY A 68 27.26 -0.52 1.01
N ASN A 69 26.54 -0.41 -0.11
CA ASN A 69 27.02 0.16 -1.38
C ASN A 69 26.32 1.49 -1.73
N GLY A 70 25.66 2.10 -0.73
CA GLY A 70 24.90 3.34 -0.89
C GLY A 70 23.46 3.16 -1.39
N THR A 71 22.95 1.93 -1.36
CA THR A 71 21.53 1.65 -1.61
C THR A 71 20.86 1.03 -0.38
N ILE A 72 19.56 1.29 -0.25
CA ILE A 72 18.69 0.75 0.79
C ILE A 72 17.65 -0.14 0.13
N MET A 73 17.53 -1.39 0.57
CA MET A 73 16.42 -2.26 0.22
C MET A 73 15.25 -1.96 1.16
N ASP A 74 14.08 -1.65 0.61
CA ASP A 74 12.80 -1.65 1.33
C ASP A 74 12.24 -3.07 1.31
N ASN A 75 12.30 -3.75 2.45
CA ASN A 75 11.93 -5.16 2.56
C ASN A 75 10.41 -5.37 2.47
N ASN A 76 9.60 -4.32 2.61
CA ASN A 76 8.15 -4.41 2.45
C ASN A 76 7.76 -4.30 0.97
N THR A 77 8.36 -3.36 0.25
CA THR A 77 7.95 -3.07 -1.14
C THR A 77 8.79 -3.80 -2.19
N GLY A 78 9.96 -4.32 -1.82
CA GLY A 78 10.95 -4.87 -2.75
C GLY A 78 11.67 -3.80 -3.59
N LEU A 79 11.40 -2.51 -3.34
CA LEU A 79 12.05 -1.40 -4.03
C LEU A 79 13.43 -1.14 -3.43
N MET A 80 14.38 -0.83 -4.31
CA MET A 80 15.71 -0.38 -3.89
C MET A 80 15.80 1.14 -4.04
N TRP A 81 16.26 1.81 -3.00
CA TRP A 81 16.36 3.26 -2.92
C TRP A 81 17.82 3.71 -2.89
N GLN A 82 18.12 4.88 -3.47
CA GLN A 82 19.35 5.56 -3.14
C GLN A 82 19.34 5.99 -1.67
N LYS A 83 20.43 5.72 -0.95
CA LYS A 83 20.58 6.11 0.47
C LYS A 83 20.59 7.62 0.66
N CYS A 84 21.24 8.35 -0.25
CA CYS A 84 21.42 9.79 -0.17
C CYS A 84 20.60 10.51 -1.24
N SER A 85 20.18 11.75 -0.94
CA SER A 85 19.50 12.59 -1.92
C SER A 85 20.47 12.99 -3.03
N VAL A 86 19.97 13.21 -4.24
CA VAL A 86 20.81 13.64 -5.37
C VAL A 86 21.59 14.90 -5.00
N GLY A 87 22.89 14.91 -5.28
CA GLY A 87 23.82 16.00 -4.94
C GLY A 87 24.62 15.77 -3.65
N GLN A 88 24.14 14.92 -2.74
CA GLN A 88 24.93 14.49 -1.59
C GLN A 88 25.95 13.40 -1.98
N ASN A 89 26.96 13.23 -1.14
CA ASN A 89 27.92 12.14 -1.26
C ASN A 89 27.25 10.82 -0.86
N ASN A 90 27.49 9.77 -1.63
CA ASN A 90 26.98 8.44 -1.36
C ASN A 90 27.80 7.71 -0.27
N ASP A 91 27.91 8.33 0.91
CA ASP A 91 28.59 7.80 2.08
C ASP A 91 27.61 7.41 3.20
N ALA A 92 28.13 6.89 4.31
CA ALA A 92 27.32 6.39 5.43
C ALA A 92 26.42 7.46 6.08
N THR A 93 26.74 8.75 5.90
CA THR A 93 26.04 9.87 6.51
C THR A 93 25.32 10.76 5.50
N CYS A 94 25.44 10.48 4.20
CA CYS A 94 24.99 11.39 3.15
C CYS A 94 25.56 12.80 3.31
N SER A 95 26.89 12.90 3.46
CA SER A 95 27.56 14.19 3.63
C SER A 95 27.42 15.10 2.40
N GLY A 96 27.69 16.39 2.57
CA GLY A 96 27.54 17.39 1.51
C GLY A 96 26.12 17.95 1.42
N THR A 97 25.78 18.52 0.26
CA THR A 97 24.55 19.30 0.08
C THR A 97 23.69 18.69 -1.03
N ALA A 98 22.43 18.39 -0.72
CA ALA A 98 21.49 17.93 -1.75
C ALA A 98 21.25 19.03 -2.79
N SER A 99 21.14 18.63 -4.05
CA SER A 99 20.86 19.53 -5.17
C SER A 99 19.36 19.80 -5.26
N ALA A 100 18.99 21.08 -5.28
CA ALA A 100 17.63 21.50 -5.55
C ALA A 100 17.47 21.71 -7.07
N LEU A 101 16.62 20.90 -7.70
CA LEU A 101 16.46 20.81 -9.15
C LEU A 101 15.05 21.24 -9.55
N ASN A 102 14.88 21.73 -10.78
CA ASN A 102 13.55 21.80 -11.37
C ASN A 102 13.09 20.41 -11.85
N TRP A 103 11.79 20.23 -12.07
CA TRP A 103 11.24 18.91 -12.40
C TRP A 103 11.79 18.36 -13.71
N TYR A 104 12.02 19.19 -14.74
CA TYR A 104 12.59 18.73 -16.01
C TYR A 104 13.99 18.13 -15.83
N GLN A 105 14.82 18.75 -14.98
CA GLN A 105 16.14 18.21 -14.61
C GLN A 105 16.02 16.93 -13.77
N ALA A 106 15.05 16.89 -12.85
CA ALA A 106 14.82 15.73 -12.00
C ALA A 106 14.36 14.50 -12.81
N SER A 107 13.35 14.68 -13.65
CA SER A 107 12.71 13.61 -14.43
C SER A 107 13.51 13.20 -15.67
N GLY A 108 14.32 14.11 -16.23
CA GLY A 108 14.97 13.91 -17.53
C GLY A 108 14.09 14.27 -18.72
N THR A 109 12.88 14.79 -18.49
CA THR A 109 12.01 15.28 -19.57
C THR A 109 12.68 16.46 -20.29
N PHE A 110 12.66 16.42 -21.62
CA PHE A 110 13.16 17.52 -22.44
C PHE A 110 12.40 18.82 -22.18
N ASP A 111 13.15 19.89 -21.93
CA ASP A 111 12.65 21.25 -21.99
C ASP A 111 13.75 22.13 -22.58
N ALA A 112 13.44 22.94 -23.59
CA ALA A 112 14.42 23.72 -24.32
C ALA A 112 15.20 24.73 -23.45
N THR A 113 14.59 25.19 -22.34
CA THR A 113 15.18 26.17 -21.41
C THR A 113 15.81 25.47 -20.21
N TYR A 114 15.12 24.50 -19.63
CA TYR A 114 15.45 23.94 -18.31
C TYR A 114 16.16 22.60 -18.36
N ASN A 115 15.99 21.80 -19.42
CA ASN A 115 16.68 20.52 -19.63
C ASN A 115 16.87 20.18 -21.13
N PRO A 116 17.71 20.95 -21.87
CA PRO A 116 17.86 20.78 -23.32
C PRO A 116 18.59 19.49 -23.72
N THR A 117 19.20 18.78 -22.78
CA THR A 117 19.93 17.53 -23.03
C THR A 117 19.12 16.29 -22.65
N SER A 118 17.88 16.45 -22.16
CA SER A 118 17.01 15.36 -21.68
C SER A 118 17.72 14.45 -20.68
N SER A 119 18.59 15.02 -19.85
CA SER A 119 19.38 14.26 -18.89
C SER A 119 18.68 14.33 -17.54
N GLY A 120 18.35 13.16 -16.98
CA GLY A 120 17.67 13.05 -15.68
C GLY A 120 18.66 12.92 -14.52
N ALA A 121 18.26 13.44 -13.36
CA ALA A 121 19.03 13.38 -12.12
C ALA A 121 19.30 11.94 -11.63
N CYS A 122 18.50 10.97 -12.07
CA CYS A 122 18.55 9.59 -11.60
C CYS A 122 19.39 8.63 -12.47
N GLY A 123 19.87 9.05 -13.65
CA GLY A 123 20.66 8.18 -14.54
C GLY A 123 19.91 6.89 -14.90
N SER A 124 20.46 5.72 -14.54
CA SER A 124 19.81 4.41 -14.74
C SER A 124 18.70 4.08 -13.72
N TRP A 125 18.56 4.91 -12.69
CA TRP A 125 17.45 4.87 -11.72
C TRP A 125 16.30 5.74 -12.24
N ARG A 126 15.17 5.73 -11.54
CA ARG A 126 14.03 6.57 -11.87
C ARG A 126 13.62 7.45 -10.70
N LEU A 127 12.88 8.51 -11.04
CA LEU A 127 12.10 9.26 -10.06
C LEU A 127 10.98 8.35 -9.52
N PRO A 128 10.70 8.36 -8.21
CA PRO A 128 9.63 7.56 -7.62
C PRO A 128 8.27 8.15 -7.96
N THR A 129 7.24 7.30 -7.94
CA THR A 129 5.86 7.76 -7.98
C THR A 129 5.38 8.16 -6.58
N VAL A 130 4.23 8.84 -6.50
CA VAL A 130 3.54 9.15 -5.22
C VAL A 130 3.38 7.90 -4.36
N LYS A 131 2.96 6.79 -4.98
CA LYS A 131 2.70 5.50 -4.32
C LYS A 131 3.95 4.80 -3.79
N GLU A 132 5.13 5.26 -4.20
CA GLU A 132 6.40 4.70 -3.79
C GLU A 132 7.11 5.60 -2.79
N LEU A 133 7.19 6.91 -3.03
CA LEU A 133 7.90 7.79 -2.09
C LEU A 133 7.21 7.82 -0.73
N ILE A 134 5.88 7.69 -0.70
CA ILE A 134 5.13 7.61 0.54
C ILE A 134 5.54 6.41 1.42
N THR A 135 6.07 5.33 0.83
CA THR A 135 6.43 4.12 1.59
C THR A 135 7.62 4.36 2.53
N ILE A 136 8.49 5.33 2.19
CA ILE A 136 9.66 5.70 2.99
C ILE A 136 9.45 6.94 3.89
N VAL A 137 8.25 7.53 3.87
CA VAL A 137 7.89 8.62 4.80
C VAL A 137 7.61 8.01 6.18
N ASP A 138 8.26 8.54 7.21
CA ASP A 138 8.08 8.14 8.61
C ASP A 138 7.24 9.20 9.34
N PHE A 139 5.99 8.86 9.66
CA PHE A 139 5.05 9.76 10.32
C PHE A 139 5.23 9.82 11.86
N SER A 140 6.13 9.00 12.43
CA SER A 140 6.54 9.17 13.84
C SER A 140 7.54 10.29 14.05
N VAL A 141 8.23 10.71 12.99
CA VAL A 141 9.23 11.77 13.03
C VAL A 141 8.54 13.11 12.75
N PRO A 142 8.43 14.02 13.73
CA PRO A 142 7.81 15.30 13.49
C PRO A 142 8.77 16.30 12.82
N GLY A 143 8.19 17.21 12.02
CA GLY A 143 8.87 18.45 11.63
C GLY A 143 9.39 19.21 12.86
N PRO A 144 10.54 19.91 12.77
CA PRO A 144 11.27 20.23 11.54
C PRO A 144 12.28 19.16 11.09
N ALA A 145 12.34 18.00 11.76
CA ALA A 145 13.12 16.88 11.25
C ALA A 145 12.43 16.31 9.99
N ALA A 146 13.22 15.78 9.06
CA ALA A 146 12.66 15.10 7.91
C ALA A 146 11.96 13.80 8.34
N ASN A 147 10.69 13.65 7.97
CA ASN A 147 9.82 12.49 8.11
C ASN A 147 10.37 11.25 7.37
N SER A 148 11.51 10.73 7.81
CA SER A 148 12.20 9.58 7.24
C SER A 148 12.95 8.85 8.33
N ASN A 149 13.24 7.56 8.12
CA ASN A 149 14.08 6.81 9.04
C ASN A 149 15.54 7.25 8.90
N ALA A 150 16.03 8.08 9.82
CA ALA A 150 17.38 8.66 9.78
C ALA A 150 18.52 7.64 9.85
N THR A 151 18.26 6.39 10.24
CA THR A 151 19.25 5.30 10.20
C THR A 151 19.53 4.87 8.76
N PHE A 152 18.49 4.78 7.94
CA PHE A 152 18.58 4.29 6.55
C PHE A 152 18.61 5.42 5.52
N PHE A 153 18.02 6.57 5.83
CA PHE A 153 17.99 7.76 5.00
C PHE A 153 18.55 8.98 5.76
N PRO A 154 19.83 8.95 6.16
CA PRO A 154 20.45 10.02 6.93
C PRO A 154 20.50 11.32 6.11
N ASN A 155 20.46 12.46 6.82
CA ASN A 155 20.52 13.80 6.21
C ASN A 155 19.53 14.02 5.04
N THR A 156 18.38 13.35 5.08
CA THR A 156 17.24 13.69 4.23
C THR A 156 16.87 15.15 4.49
N VAL A 157 16.84 15.96 3.43
CA VAL A 157 16.40 17.36 3.53
C VAL A 157 14.93 17.42 3.93
N SER A 158 14.59 18.23 4.92
CA SER A 158 13.21 18.43 5.38
C SER A 158 12.46 19.42 4.46
N ASP A 159 12.19 19.02 3.23
CA ASP A 159 11.50 19.84 2.21
C ASP A 159 10.87 18.92 1.13
N ALA A 160 10.38 19.52 0.04
CA ALA A 160 9.73 18.86 -1.08
C ALA A 160 10.68 18.04 -1.97
N TYR A 161 10.27 16.82 -2.27
CA TYR A 161 10.94 15.90 -3.18
C TYR A 161 10.05 15.64 -4.40
N TRP A 162 10.62 15.78 -5.59
CA TRP A 162 9.91 15.57 -6.85
C TRP A 162 9.50 14.10 -7.04
N LEU A 163 8.36 13.94 -7.68
CA LEU A 163 7.78 12.65 -8.07
C LEU A 163 7.64 12.56 -9.58
N ALA A 164 7.58 11.34 -10.11
CA ALA A 164 7.40 11.08 -11.53
C ALA A 164 6.00 11.51 -12.03
N ASP A 165 5.01 11.51 -11.14
CA ASP A 165 3.62 11.80 -11.49
C ASP A 165 3.42 13.27 -11.87
N GLU A 166 2.77 13.48 -13.01
CA GLU A 166 2.34 14.80 -13.45
C GLU A 166 0.93 15.11 -12.97
N TRP A 167 0.61 16.40 -12.89
CA TRP A 167 -0.75 16.83 -12.59
C TRP A 167 -1.65 16.69 -13.82
N SER A 168 -2.63 15.77 -13.77
CA SER A 168 -3.45 15.43 -14.93
C SER A 168 -4.25 16.60 -15.50
N SER A 169 -4.68 17.55 -14.66
CA SER A 169 -5.48 18.71 -15.10
C SER A 169 -4.65 19.92 -15.58
N ASN A 170 -3.31 19.87 -15.47
CA ASN A 170 -2.40 21.00 -15.69
C ASN A 170 -0.95 20.48 -15.80
N THR A 171 -0.53 20.26 -17.04
CA THR A 171 0.79 19.70 -17.38
C THR A 171 1.98 20.60 -16.99
N ASN A 172 1.76 21.82 -16.49
CA ASN A 172 2.82 22.67 -15.93
C ASN A 172 3.16 22.31 -14.47
N LEU A 173 2.36 21.47 -13.82
CA LEU A 173 2.57 21.03 -12.45
C LEU A 173 3.01 19.56 -12.41
N ALA A 174 3.84 19.23 -11.43
CA ALA A 174 4.19 17.86 -11.09
C ALA A 174 4.03 17.65 -9.58
N TRP A 175 3.87 16.40 -9.20
CA TRP A 175 3.70 16.04 -7.80
C TRP A 175 5.01 16.09 -7.03
N PHE A 176 4.90 16.44 -5.75
CA PHE A 176 5.98 16.34 -4.79
C PHE A 176 5.43 15.79 -3.47
N GLU A 177 6.31 15.15 -2.69
CA GLU A 177 6.07 14.81 -1.28
C GLU A 177 6.99 15.64 -0.40
N ASN A 178 6.48 16.21 0.70
CA ASN A 178 7.27 17.05 1.59
C ASN A 178 7.71 16.28 2.83
N PHE A 179 9.01 16.04 2.99
CA PHE A 179 9.56 15.39 4.17
C PHE A 179 9.48 16.25 5.44
N TYR A 180 9.09 17.53 5.40
CA TYR A 180 8.86 18.32 6.62
C TYR A 180 7.63 17.88 7.42
N ASN A 181 6.61 17.37 6.73
CA ASN A 181 5.31 17.09 7.33
C ASN A 181 4.56 15.90 6.71
N GLY A 182 5.17 15.21 5.74
CA GLY A 182 4.54 14.12 4.98
C GLY A 182 3.33 14.59 4.17
N LEU A 183 3.34 15.84 3.69
CA LEU A 183 2.27 16.35 2.83
C LEU A 183 2.69 16.33 1.36
N GLY A 184 1.87 15.68 0.53
CA GLY A 184 1.99 15.65 -0.92
C GLY A 184 1.06 16.67 -1.60
N SER A 185 1.54 17.29 -2.68
CA SER A 185 0.78 18.22 -3.52
C SER A 185 1.44 18.43 -4.89
N ALA A 186 0.86 19.30 -5.71
CA ALA A 186 1.38 19.72 -7.01
C ALA A 186 2.21 21.01 -6.88
N ARG A 187 3.29 21.12 -7.65
CA ARG A 187 4.12 22.33 -7.75
C ARG A 187 4.50 22.58 -9.21
N ILE A 188 4.70 23.86 -9.55
CA ILE A 188 5.16 24.29 -10.88
C ILE A 188 6.51 23.63 -11.18
N LYS A 189 6.60 23.00 -12.36
CA LYS A 189 7.77 22.20 -12.78
C LYS A 189 9.08 22.99 -12.85
N THR A 190 9.04 24.31 -12.94
CA THR A 190 10.23 25.18 -12.97
C THR A 190 10.76 25.56 -11.58
N ASN A 191 9.97 25.33 -10.51
CA ASN A 191 10.42 25.57 -9.15
C ASN A 191 11.46 24.53 -8.72
N SER A 192 12.19 24.79 -7.65
CA SER A 192 13.14 23.83 -7.10
C SER A 192 12.46 22.77 -6.22
N GLY A 193 13.03 21.57 -6.21
CA GLY A 193 12.70 20.45 -5.33
C GLY A 193 13.86 19.45 -5.29
N TYR A 194 13.90 18.61 -4.27
CA TYR A 194 14.94 17.61 -4.09
C TYR A 194 14.57 16.30 -4.79
N VAL A 195 15.54 15.40 -4.93
CA VAL A 195 15.36 14.13 -5.62
C VAL A 195 15.98 13.00 -4.81
N ARG A 196 15.24 11.90 -4.69
CA ARG A 196 15.74 10.61 -4.24
C ARG A 196 15.29 9.57 -5.24
N CYS A 197 16.24 8.85 -5.83
CA CYS A 197 15.93 7.91 -6.89
C CYS A 197 15.62 6.52 -6.36
N VAL A 198 14.80 5.80 -7.12
CA VAL A 198 14.35 4.43 -6.82
C VAL A 198 14.66 3.51 -8.01
N LEU A 199 14.85 2.23 -7.73
CA LEU A 199 15.06 1.14 -8.67
C LEU A 199 14.05 0.02 -8.36
N GLY A 200 13.54 -0.60 -9.42
CA GLY A 200 12.45 -1.58 -9.36
C GLY A 200 11.32 -1.19 -10.31
N ALA A 201 10.45 -2.14 -10.64
CA ALA A 201 9.25 -1.86 -11.43
C ALA A 201 8.32 -0.92 -10.64
N PRO A 202 7.66 0.06 -11.29
CA PRO A 202 6.63 0.84 -10.64
C PRO A 202 5.52 -0.04 -10.07
N VAL A 203 5.04 0.31 -8.88
CA VAL A 203 3.90 -0.38 -8.26
C VAL A 203 2.65 -0.12 -9.10
N SER A 204 2.18 -1.15 -9.81
CA SER A 204 0.93 -1.11 -10.57
C SER A 204 -0.23 -1.53 -9.66
N GLN A 205 -1.16 -0.61 -9.44
CA GLN A 205 -2.40 -0.92 -8.75
C GLN A 205 -3.46 -1.40 -9.72
N ASN A 206 -4.19 -2.42 -9.28
CA ASN A 206 -5.37 -2.92 -9.96
C ASN A 206 -6.40 -3.27 -8.90
N TYR A 207 -7.67 -3.00 -9.18
CA TYR A 207 -8.76 -3.26 -8.25
C TYR A 207 -9.66 -4.38 -8.75
N THR A 208 -10.27 -5.11 -7.82
CA THR A 208 -11.29 -6.12 -8.11
C THR A 208 -12.57 -5.80 -7.35
N ASP A 209 -13.63 -5.52 -8.12
CA ASP A 209 -14.98 -5.34 -7.59
C ASP A 209 -15.53 -6.68 -7.10
N ASN A 210 -15.75 -6.78 -5.79
CA ASN A 210 -16.25 -7.99 -5.14
C ASN A 210 -17.78 -8.15 -5.28
N ARG A 211 -18.47 -7.14 -5.84
CA ARG A 211 -19.93 -7.09 -6.06
C ARG A 211 -20.77 -7.16 -4.78
N ASP A 212 -20.18 -6.79 -3.65
CA ASP A 212 -20.79 -6.80 -2.32
C ASP A 212 -20.67 -5.44 -1.61
N GLY A 213 -20.32 -4.39 -2.37
CA GLY A 213 -20.03 -3.06 -1.85
C GLY A 213 -18.58 -2.85 -1.42
N THR A 214 -17.67 -3.76 -1.80
CA THR A 214 -16.23 -3.66 -1.52
C THR A 214 -15.35 -3.78 -2.77
N GLU A 215 -14.17 -3.18 -2.70
CA GLU A 215 -13.13 -3.20 -3.74
C GLU A 215 -11.83 -3.77 -3.17
N THR A 216 -11.25 -4.78 -3.81
CA THR A 216 -9.95 -5.33 -3.43
C THR A 216 -8.84 -4.65 -4.20
N ASP A 217 -7.90 -3.99 -3.51
CA ASP A 217 -6.64 -3.52 -4.10
C ASP A 217 -5.67 -4.71 -4.22
N ASN A 218 -5.43 -5.17 -5.44
CA ASN A 218 -4.60 -6.34 -5.69
C ASN A 218 -3.10 -6.11 -5.43
N ALA A 219 -2.65 -4.84 -5.41
CA ALA A 219 -1.27 -4.52 -5.10
C ALA A 219 -1.01 -4.57 -3.60
N THR A 220 -1.86 -3.93 -2.80
CA THR A 220 -1.68 -3.82 -1.34
C THR A 220 -2.36 -4.94 -0.55
N ARG A 221 -3.27 -5.70 -1.18
CA ARG A 221 -4.18 -6.66 -0.54
C ARG A 221 -5.12 -6.03 0.51
N LEU A 222 -5.33 -4.72 0.42
CA LEU A 222 -6.35 -4.02 1.18
C LEU A 222 -7.73 -4.24 0.54
N VAL A 223 -8.75 -4.37 1.37
CA VAL A 223 -10.14 -4.35 0.92
C VAL A 223 -10.77 -3.05 1.40
N TRP A 224 -11.34 -2.32 0.46
CA TRP A 224 -11.90 -1.00 0.65
C TRP A 224 -13.42 -1.04 0.62
N GLN A 225 -14.04 -0.23 1.48
CA GLN A 225 -15.43 0.14 1.34
C GLN A 225 -15.59 0.87 -0.01
N LYS A 226 -16.47 0.37 -0.90
CA LYS A 226 -16.61 0.93 -2.27
C LYS A 226 -17.29 2.30 -2.26
N CYS A 227 -18.32 2.48 -1.44
CA CYS A 227 -19.02 3.75 -1.29
C CYS A 227 -18.48 4.55 -0.09
N SER A 228 -18.52 5.86 -0.16
CA SER A 228 -18.12 6.71 0.98
C SER A 228 -19.05 6.45 2.18
N ALA A 229 -18.58 6.75 3.38
CA ALA A 229 -19.40 6.63 4.59
C ALA A 229 -20.78 7.29 4.38
N GLY A 230 -21.85 6.62 4.79
CA GLY A 230 -23.23 7.10 4.65
C GLY A 230 -23.91 6.86 3.29
N GLN A 231 -23.15 6.53 2.25
CA GLN A 231 -23.72 6.10 0.96
C GLN A 231 -24.14 4.62 1.01
N SER A 232 -25.06 4.25 0.12
CA SER A 232 -25.52 2.87 -0.06
C SER A 232 -24.95 2.26 -1.34
N TYR A 233 -24.75 0.94 -1.32
CA TYR A 233 -24.40 0.17 -2.52
C TYR A 233 -25.65 -0.54 -3.07
N ASP A 234 -26.10 -0.13 -4.26
CA ASP A 234 -27.26 -0.67 -4.99
C ASP A 234 -26.87 -1.15 -6.40
N GLY A 235 -25.65 -1.67 -6.54
CA GLY A 235 -25.00 -1.96 -7.82
C GLY A 235 -24.11 -0.80 -8.31
N SER A 236 -24.30 0.40 -7.72
CA SER A 236 -23.35 1.51 -7.72
C SER A 236 -23.43 2.22 -6.37
N CYS A 237 -22.74 3.34 -6.20
CA CYS A 237 -22.87 4.17 -5.01
C CYS A 237 -24.02 5.17 -5.16
N SER A 238 -24.91 5.24 -4.18
CA SER A 238 -26.05 6.15 -4.15
C SER A 238 -26.23 6.83 -2.78
N GLY A 239 -27.02 7.90 -2.77
CA GLY A 239 -27.17 8.78 -1.59
C GLY A 239 -26.02 9.78 -1.42
N SER A 240 -25.99 10.41 -0.24
CA SER A 240 -25.01 11.44 0.13
C SER A 240 -24.01 10.87 1.13
N ALA A 241 -22.74 11.28 1.00
CA ALA A 241 -21.73 10.90 1.98
C ALA A 241 -22.00 11.60 3.33
N SER A 242 -21.87 10.85 4.42
CA SER A 242 -21.80 11.37 5.78
C SER A 242 -20.53 12.19 5.95
N LEU A 243 -20.70 13.33 6.61
CA LEU A 243 -19.62 14.23 6.99
C LEU A 243 -19.49 14.18 8.51
N PHE A 244 -18.29 13.94 8.99
CA PHE A 244 -17.98 13.82 10.40
C PHE A 244 -17.36 15.12 10.90
N ASN A 245 -17.99 15.73 11.91
CA ASN A 245 -17.51 16.98 12.51
C ASN A 245 -16.31 16.78 13.44
N ASN A 246 -16.00 15.53 13.80
CA ASN A 246 -14.81 15.18 14.56
C ASN A 246 -14.25 13.84 14.09
N TRP A 247 -12.97 13.65 14.37
CA TRP A 247 -12.23 12.47 13.93
C TRP A 247 -12.65 11.18 14.65
N ASN A 248 -13.09 11.26 15.91
CA ASN A 248 -13.57 10.09 16.66
C ASN A 248 -14.83 9.48 16.06
N ASP A 249 -15.73 10.30 15.53
CA ASP A 249 -16.94 9.78 14.88
C ASP A 249 -16.59 9.00 13.59
N ALA A 250 -15.56 9.44 12.86
CA ALA A 250 -15.06 8.72 11.69
C ALA A 250 -14.36 7.40 12.06
N LEU A 251 -13.54 7.41 13.11
CA LEU A 251 -12.95 6.19 13.69
C LEU A 251 -14.05 5.22 14.14
N GLY A 252 -15.01 5.73 14.90
CA GLY A 252 -16.16 4.96 15.40
C GLY A 252 -17.03 4.43 14.26
N TYR A 253 -17.26 5.20 13.20
CA TYR A 253 -18.00 4.74 12.03
C TYR A 253 -17.34 3.51 11.41
N CYS A 254 -16.03 3.56 11.13
CA CYS A 254 -15.35 2.44 10.51
C CYS A 254 -15.23 1.24 11.44
N ASN A 255 -14.90 1.44 12.72
CA ASN A 255 -14.76 0.35 13.69
C ASN A 255 -16.08 -0.38 13.99
N ASN A 256 -17.24 0.26 13.73
CA ASN A 256 -18.55 -0.33 13.90
C ASN A 256 -19.22 -0.71 12.56
N LEU A 257 -18.51 -0.59 11.44
CA LEU A 257 -19.05 -0.92 10.13
C LEU A 257 -19.20 -2.44 10.02
N SER A 258 -20.40 -2.89 9.66
CA SER A 258 -20.67 -4.25 9.21
C SER A 258 -21.01 -4.21 7.72
N LEU A 259 -20.09 -4.67 6.88
CA LEU A 259 -20.23 -4.66 5.42
C LEU A 259 -19.66 -5.95 4.83
N ALA A 260 -20.33 -6.52 3.84
CA ALA A 260 -19.94 -7.79 3.20
C ALA A 260 -19.76 -8.96 4.20
N SER A 261 -20.55 -8.97 5.28
CA SER A 261 -20.43 -9.93 6.40
C SER A 261 -19.13 -9.83 7.20
N GLN A 262 -18.43 -8.69 7.11
CA GLN A 262 -17.15 -8.42 7.78
C GLN A 262 -17.32 -7.27 8.77
N THR A 263 -16.60 -7.34 9.89
CA THR A 263 -16.74 -6.43 11.05
C THR A 263 -15.40 -5.88 11.56
N ASP A 264 -14.30 -6.24 10.91
CA ASP A 264 -12.92 -5.82 11.19
C ASP A 264 -12.52 -4.58 10.37
N TRP A 265 -13.48 -3.74 10.03
CA TRP A 265 -13.26 -2.50 9.30
C TRP A 265 -12.61 -1.46 10.21
N ARG A 266 -11.73 -0.65 9.63
CA ARG A 266 -11.07 0.45 10.32
C ARG A 266 -10.89 1.65 9.40
N LEU A 267 -10.58 2.79 10.00
CA LEU A 267 -10.19 3.97 9.25
C LEU A 267 -8.76 3.74 8.69
N PRO A 268 -8.50 4.03 7.40
CA PRO A 268 -7.20 3.81 6.79
C PRO A 268 -6.15 4.74 7.38
N ASN A 269 -4.92 4.27 7.53
CA ASN A 269 -3.80 5.13 7.86
C ASN A 269 -3.44 6.05 6.67
N ILE A 270 -2.56 7.02 6.90
CA ILE A 270 -2.22 8.04 5.90
C ILE A 270 -1.55 7.44 4.65
N LYS A 271 -0.78 6.36 4.78
CA LYS A 271 -0.14 5.70 3.64
C LYS A 271 -1.16 4.90 2.83
N GLU A 272 -2.11 4.26 3.50
CA GLU A 272 -3.20 3.50 2.87
C GLU A 272 -4.14 4.40 2.08
N ILE A 273 -4.61 5.51 2.66
CA ILE A 273 -5.49 6.41 1.92
C ILE A 273 -4.77 7.06 0.73
N ASP A 274 -3.45 7.27 0.83
CA ASP A 274 -2.62 7.80 -0.26
C ASP A 274 -2.55 6.87 -1.46
N THR A 275 -2.73 5.56 -1.24
CA THR A 275 -2.78 4.59 -2.33
C THR A 275 -4.01 4.80 -3.21
N LEU A 276 -5.08 5.42 -2.71
CA LEU A 276 -6.28 5.76 -3.47
C LEU A 276 -6.12 7.01 -4.35
N LEU A 277 -4.97 7.70 -4.29
CA LEU A 277 -4.67 8.76 -5.23
C LEU A 277 -4.57 8.21 -6.66
N PHE A 278 -5.09 8.98 -7.62
CA PHE A 278 -5.09 8.66 -9.05
C PHE A 278 -5.87 7.41 -9.44
N VAL A 279 -6.73 6.89 -8.56
CA VAL A 279 -7.61 5.76 -8.90
C VAL A 279 -8.76 6.25 -9.76
N ASP A 280 -9.15 5.42 -10.73
CA ASP A 280 -10.27 5.70 -11.63
C ASP A 280 -11.57 5.92 -10.82
N PRO A 281 -12.31 7.03 -11.04
CA PRO A 281 -13.62 7.25 -10.44
C PRO A 281 -14.64 6.12 -10.68
N GLU A 282 -14.47 5.27 -11.69
CA GLU A 282 -15.32 4.09 -11.90
C GLU A 282 -15.16 3.02 -10.80
N ILE A 283 -13.96 2.92 -10.21
CA ILE A 283 -13.67 1.98 -9.11
C ILE A 283 -14.33 2.49 -7.82
N PHE A 284 -14.17 3.78 -7.53
CA PHE A 284 -14.77 4.44 -6.36
C PHE A 284 -15.77 5.52 -6.80
N PRO A 285 -16.97 5.14 -7.29
CA PRO A 285 -17.93 6.07 -7.85
C PRO A 285 -18.54 6.96 -6.79
N LYS A 286 -18.91 8.19 -7.19
CA LYS A 286 -19.43 9.23 -6.29
C LYS A 286 -18.57 9.48 -5.05
N THR A 287 -17.25 9.26 -5.19
CA THR A 287 -16.24 9.88 -4.34
C THR A 287 -16.36 11.39 -4.55
N ASN A 288 -17.20 12.03 -3.74
CA ASN A 288 -17.31 13.49 -3.75
C ASN A 288 -15.94 14.12 -3.43
N ALA A 289 -15.72 15.35 -3.91
CA ALA A 289 -14.54 16.17 -3.67
C ALA A 289 -14.43 16.69 -2.22
N PHE A 290 -14.72 15.82 -1.26
CA PHE A 290 -14.59 16.07 0.16
C PHE A 290 -13.32 15.41 0.70
N GLN A 291 -12.93 15.88 1.88
CA GLN A 291 -11.77 15.39 2.61
C GLN A 291 -12.07 13.99 3.17
N TYR A 292 -11.08 13.10 3.20
CA TYR A 292 -11.18 11.77 3.84
C TYR A 292 -10.23 11.69 5.04
N TRP A 293 -10.77 11.36 6.21
CA TRP A 293 -9.96 11.15 7.41
C TRP A 293 -9.02 9.96 7.24
N SER A 294 -7.78 10.09 7.73
CA SER A 294 -6.93 8.94 8.02
C SER A 294 -6.90 8.62 9.52
N SER A 295 -6.50 7.42 9.92
CA SER A 295 -6.28 7.02 11.31
C SER A 295 -4.94 7.52 11.87
N THR A 296 -4.04 8.05 11.03
CA THR A 296 -2.70 8.48 11.44
C THR A 296 -2.75 9.77 12.25
N THR A 297 -2.06 9.75 13.39
CA THR A 297 -1.79 10.92 14.21
C THR A 297 -0.52 11.62 13.72
N TYR A 298 -0.45 12.95 13.86
CA TYR A 298 0.76 13.69 13.53
C TYR A 298 1.58 13.90 14.80
N ALA A 299 2.84 13.45 14.80
CA ALA A 299 3.72 13.54 15.96
C ALA A 299 4.19 14.98 16.30
N GLY A 300 3.98 15.96 15.42
CA GLY A 300 4.61 17.28 15.51
C GLY A 300 3.83 18.35 16.28
N VAL A 301 4.57 19.36 16.72
CA VAL A 301 4.08 20.44 17.59
C VAL A 301 3.62 21.63 16.76
N PHE A 302 2.33 21.75 16.47
CA PHE A 302 1.75 23.04 16.10
C PHE A 302 1.33 23.78 17.36
N ASN A 303 1.62 25.08 17.44
CA ASN A 303 1.17 26.00 18.50
C ASN A 303 -0.35 26.28 18.45
N THR A 304 -1.03 25.78 17.43
CA THR A 304 -2.49 25.73 17.33
C THR A 304 -2.99 24.32 17.59
N MET A 305 -4.21 24.24 18.12
CA MET A 305 -4.92 22.99 18.36
C MET A 305 -4.99 22.20 17.05
N SER A 306 -4.73 20.88 17.14
CA SER A 306 -4.95 19.83 16.13
C SER A 306 -3.78 19.53 15.19
N GLY A 307 -3.35 18.26 15.23
CA GLY A 307 -2.30 17.72 14.38
C GLY A 307 -2.63 16.28 14.05
N TYR A 308 -3.24 16.04 12.90
CA TYR A 308 -3.43 14.70 12.35
C TYR A 308 -3.51 14.84 10.82
N ALA A 309 -3.49 13.80 9.98
CA ALA A 309 -3.59 14.00 8.52
C ALA A 309 -4.95 13.55 7.94
N PHE A 310 -5.55 14.33 7.05
CA PHE A 310 -6.62 13.87 6.15
C PHE A 310 -6.19 14.10 4.70
N MET A 311 -6.74 13.32 3.76
CA MET A 311 -6.58 13.59 2.34
C MET A 311 -7.73 14.47 1.85
N GLY A 312 -7.43 15.74 1.54
CA GLY A 312 -8.37 16.63 0.89
C GLY A 312 -8.27 16.51 -0.62
N VAL A 313 -9.24 15.84 -1.27
CA VAL A 313 -9.47 16.02 -2.70
C VAL A 313 -10.15 17.37 -2.87
N ALA A 314 -9.41 18.44 -3.17
CA ALA A 314 -9.99 19.76 -3.37
C ALA A 314 -10.59 19.87 -4.78
N ASP A 315 -11.91 20.09 -4.81
CA ASP A 315 -12.82 20.65 -5.84
C ASP A 315 -12.39 20.63 -7.34
N ASN A 316 -13.08 21.41 -8.18
CA ASN A 316 -12.97 21.42 -9.66
C ASN A 316 -11.54 21.74 -10.20
N SER A 317 -10.54 21.91 -9.34
CA SER A 317 -9.12 22.00 -9.68
C SER A 317 -8.40 20.64 -9.71
N GLY A 318 -9.01 19.60 -9.10
CA GLY A 318 -8.54 18.22 -9.08
C GLY A 318 -7.47 17.92 -8.03
N ILE A 319 -6.98 18.91 -7.26
CA ILE A 319 -5.81 18.76 -6.38
C ILE A 319 -6.10 17.98 -5.11
N ALA A 320 -5.64 16.72 -5.05
CA ALA A 320 -5.55 16.00 -3.79
C ALA A 320 -4.36 16.53 -2.98
N THR A 321 -4.65 17.07 -1.80
CA THR A 321 -3.65 17.57 -0.86
C THR A 321 -3.80 16.83 0.45
N LYS A 322 -2.69 16.40 1.04
CA LYS A 322 -2.71 16.02 2.45
C LYS A 322 -2.77 17.29 3.28
N GLN A 323 -3.57 17.30 4.33
CA GLN A 323 -3.74 18.45 5.21
C GLN A 323 -3.72 18.03 6.66
N VAL A 324 -3.32 18.96 7.53
CA VAL A 324 -3.37 18.74 8.98
C VAL A 324 -4.81 18.92 9.47
N LYS A 325 -5.42 17.91 10.10
CA LYS A 325 -6.75 17.95 10.73
C LYS A 325 -6.73 19.10 11.74
N ALA A 326 -7.63 20.08 11.56
CA ALA A 326 -7.86 21.23 12.45
C ALA A 326 -9.24 21.14 13.12
N LEU A 327 -9.38 21.59 14.37
CA LEU A 327 -10.69 21.76 15.01
C LEU A 327 -11.52 22.72 14.16
N GLY A 328 -12.71 22.28 13.73
CA GLY A 328 -13.59 23.06 12.88
C GLY A 328 -13.34 22.92 11.38
N VAL A 329 -12.63 21.88 10.92
CA VAL A 329 -12.76 21.46 9.52
C VAL A 329 -14.14 20.84 9.29
N ASP A 330 -15.07 21.66 8.84
CA ASP A 330 -16.36 21.20 8.35
C ASP A 330 -16.14 20.40 7.05
N MET A 331 -16.85 19.27 6.88
CA MET A 331 -16.94 18.48 5.64
C MET A 331 -15.84 17.43 5.36
N THR A 332 -15.42 16.65 6.37
CA THR A 332 -14.57 15.46 6.16
C THR A 332 -15.36 14.15 6.28
N SER A 333 -15.32 13.31 5.25
CA SER A 333 -15.94 11.98 5.21
C SER A 333 -14.94 10.88 5.63
N ALA A 334 -15.38 9.63 5.56
CA ALA A 334 -14.54 8.46 5.78
C ALA A 334 -14.78 7.43 4.67
N ARG A 335 -13.74 6.62 4.42
CA ARG A 335 -13.83 5.40 3.64
C ARG A 335 -13.07 4.35 4.42
N CYS A 336 -13.75 3.27 4.77
CA CYS A 336 -13.16 2.26 5.63
C CYS A 336 -12.33 1.28 4.82
N VAL A 337 -11.32 0.72 5.46
CA VAL A 337 -10.43 -0.29 4.91
C VAL A 337 -10.33 -1.46 5.87
N ARG A 338 -9.95 -2.62 5.35
CA ARG A 338 -9.55 -3.80 6.13
C ARG A 338 -8.44 -4.55 5.40
N GLY A 339 -7.81 -5.48 6.11
CA GLY A 339 -6.70 -6.28 5.57
C GLY A 339 -5.39 -5.50 5.47
N GLY A 340 -4.59 -5.82 4.47
CA GLY A 340 -3.27 -5.23 4.24
C GLY A 340 -2.11 -5.94 4.94
N GLN A 341 -2.34 -7.02 5.67
CA GLN A 341 -1.28 -7.84 6.27
C GLN A 341 -0.58 -8.69 5.20
N SER A 342 0.72 -8.95 5.36
CA SER A 342 1.38 -10.07 4.67
C SER A 342 0.49 -11.25 4.97
N ALA A 343 0.15 -12.09 4.01
CA ALA A 343 -0.56 -13.32 4.35
C ALA A 343 0.30 -14.07 5.40
N PRO A 344 -0.16 -14.10 6.66
CA PRO A 344 -0.72 -15.34 7.17
C PRO A 344 -2.01 -15.13 8.00
N SER A 345 -2.99 -16.01 7.80
CA SER A 345 -4.22 -16.24 8.62
C SER A 345 -5.52 -15.45 8.38
N GLY A 346 -5.69 -14.68 7.30
CA GLY A 346 -6.99 -14.03 6.98
C GLY A 346 -7.82 -14.70 5.88
N ASN A 347 -7.18 -15.52 5.07
CA ASN A 347 -7.81 -16.25 3.98
C ASN A 347 -8.28 -17.61 4.51
N PRO A 348 -9.59 -17.93 4.46
CA PRO A 348 -10.11 -19.19 4.96
C PRO A 348 -9.65 -20.38 4.13
N VAL A 349 -8.91 -20.18 3.04
CA VAL A 349 -8.40 -21.25 2.18
C VAL A 349 -6.89 -21.10 1.99
N ARG A 350 -6.15 -22.20 1.98
CA ARG A 350 -4.75 -22.26 1.53
C ARG A 350 -4.51 -23.42 0.57
N LEU A 351 -3.68 -23.20 -0.43
CA LEU A 351 -3.18 -24.24 -1.32
C LEU A 351 -1.87 -24.79 -0.74
N MET A 352 -1.75 -26.10 -0.72
CA MET A 352 -0.58 -26.86 -0.30
C MET A 352 -0.01 -27.60 -1.50
N ARG A 353 1.31 -27.53 -1.66
CA ARG A 353 2.05 -28.22 -2.73
C ARG A 353 3.20 -28.99 -2.13
N ASN A 354 3.28 -30.29 -2.43
CA ASN A 354 4.32 -31.19 -1.90
C ASN A 354 4.48 -31.08 -0.37
N GLY A 355 3.37 -30.94 0.36
CA GLY A 355 3.36 -30.86 1.83
C GLY A 355 3.74 -29.50 2.42
N SER A 356 3.95 -28.46 1.61
CA SER A 356 4.25 -27.09 2.08
C SER A 356 3.16 -26.10 1.66
N PRO A 357 2.87 -25.05 2.46
CA PRO A 357 1.98 -23.97 2.03
C PRO A 357 2.50 -23.29 0.77
N TYR A 358 1.64 -23.19 -0.24
CA TYR A 358 1.94 -22.54 -1.51
C TYR A 358 1.41 -21.10 -1.53
N ASP A 359 0.12 -20.90 -1.23
CA ASP A 359 -0.52 -19.59 -1.16
C ASP A 359 -1.86 -19.67 -0.40
N THR A 360 -2.51 -18.54 -0.14
CA THR A 360 -3.80 -18.44 0.55
C THR A 360 -4.84 -17.68 -0.27
N TYR A 361 -6.12 -18.04 -0.12
CA TYR A 361 -7.23 -17.57 -0.93
C TYR A 361 -8.48 -17.30 -0.10
N LEU A 362 -9.32 -16.37 -0.57
CA LEU A 362 -10.64 -16.14 0.00
C LEU A 362 -11.63 -17.25 -0.37
N LYS A 363 -11.42 -17.88 -1.54
CA LYS A 363 -12.34 -18.84 -2.15
C LYS A 363 -11.64 -20.14 -2.50
N ILE A 364 -12.36 -21.24 -2.39
CA ILE A 364 -11.88 -22.58 -2.79
C ILE A 364 -11.66 -22.61 -4.31
N GLN A 365 -12.55 -21.99 -5.09
CA GLN A 365 -12.46 -22.00 -6.55
C GLN A 365 -11.15 -21.37 -7.04
N ASP A 366 -10.70 -20.28 -6.42
CA ASP A 366 -9.47 -19.58 -6.80
C ASP A 366 -8.24 -20.45 -6.51
N ALA A 367 -8.18 -21.09 -5.33
CA ALA A 367 -7.13 -22.05 -4.99
C ALA A 367 -7.08 -23.20 -6.01
N TYR A 368 -8.25 -23.72 -6.41
CA TYR A 368 -8.36 -24.80 -7.39
C TYR A 368 -7.88 -24.40 -8.79
N THR A 369 -8.09 -23.15 -9.23
CA THR A 369 -7.61 -22.70 -10.55
C THR A 369 -6.08 -22.81 -10.69
N LEU A 370 -5.35 -22.73 -9.57
CA LEU A 370 -3.89 -22.83 -9.52
C LEU A 370 -3.37 -24.20 -9.04
N ALA A 371 -4.25 -25.07 -8.55
CA ALA A 371 -3.90 -26.42 -8.14
C ALA A 371 -3.38 -27.28 -9.31
N LEU A 372 -2.34 -28.05 -9.03
CA LEU A 372 -1.74 -29.07 -9.88
C LEU A 372 -2.12 -30.48 -9.40
N ASP A 373 -1.77 -31.48 -10.20
CA ASP A 373 -1.97 -32.89 -9.86
C ASP A 373 -1.21 -33.24 -8.56
N GLY A 374 -1.93 -33.75 -7.57
CA GLY A 374 -1.44 -34.10 -6.25
C GLY A 374 -1.50 -33.00 -5.19
N ASP A 375 -1.92 -31.77 -5.53
CA ASP A 375 -2.04 -30.68 -4.56
C ASP A 375 -3.17 -30.91 -3.53
N SER A 376 -3.11 -30.18 -2.41
CA SER A 376 -4.14 -30.16 -1.37
C SER A 376 -4.61 -28.74 -1.12
N ILE A 377 -5.92 -28.53 -1.05
CA ILE A 377 -6.53 -27.26 -0.67
C ILE A 377 -7.08 -27.43 0.74
N GLN A 378 -6.66 -26.60 1.66
CA GLN A 378 -7.08 -26.65 3.06
C GLN A 378 -7.95 -25.44 3.38
N THR A 379 -9.00 -25.62 4.16
CA THR A 379 -9.91 -24.56 4.57
C THR A 379 -10.06 -24.49 6.08
N GLN A 380 -10.20 -23.26 6.60
CA GLN A 380 -10.50 -23.01 8.00
C GLN A 380 -11.91 -23.51 8.34
N GLY A 381 -12.14 -23.91 9.59
CA GLY A 381 -13.46 -24.29 10.11
C GLY A 381 -14.42 -23.11 10.15
N SER A 382 -15.18 -22.89 9.07
CA SER A 382 -16.13 -21.79 8.91
C SER A 382 -17.25 -22.15 7.92
N VAL A 383 -18.15 -21.20 7.64
CA VAL A 383 -19.16 -21.32 6.58
C VAL A 383 -18.68 -20.58 5.34
N LEU A 384 -18.56 -21.29 4.22
CA LEU A 384 -18.22 -20.75 2.91
C LEU A 384 -19.42 -20.84 1.97
N ILE A 385 -19.65 -19.79 1.16
CA ILE A 385 -20.75 -19.75 0.21
C ILE A 385 -20.15 -19.65 -1.20
N GLU A 386 -20.10 -20.76 -1.93
CA GLU A 386 -19.45 -20.84 -3.25
C GLU A 386 -20.14 -21.83 -4.20
N ILE A 387 -20.07 -21.55 -5.50
CA ILE A 387 -20.36 -22.52 -6.56
C ILE A 387 -19.03 -23.04 -7.09
N LEU A 388 -18.73 -24.31 -6.84
CA LEU A 388 -17.47 -24.96 -7.18
C LEU A 388 -17.60 -25.81 -8.45
N THR A 389 -16.70 -25.59 -9.40
CA THR A 389 -16.59 -26.36 -10.64
C THR A 389 -15.16 -26.85 -10.83
N PHE A 390 -14.99 -28.17 -10.73
CA PHE A 390 -13.72 -28.86 -10.86
C PHE A 390 -13.68 -29.64 -12.19
N ALA A 391 -13.00 -29.06 -13.18
CA ALA A 391 -12.97 -29.55 -14.57
C ALA A 391 -11.59 -30.00 -15.10
N LYS A 392 -10.55 -30.00 -14.27
CA LYS A 392 -9.19 -30.43 -14.65
C LYS A 392 -9.12 -31.94 -14.48
N ASN A 393 -8.47 -32.63 -15.42
CA ASN A 393 -8.21 -34.07 -15.30
C ASN A 393 -7.01 -34.31 -14.37
N SER A 394 -7.17 -33.99 -13.09
CA SER A 394 -6.14 -34.09 -12.06
C SER A 394 -6.72 -34.64 -10.75
N VAL A 395 -5.84 -35.15 -9.91
CA VAL A 395 -6.13 -35.61 -8.55
C VAL A 395 -5.78 -34.49 -7.58
N PHE A 396 -6.66 -34.17 -6.64
CA PHE A 396 -6.35 -33.25 -5.55
C PHE A 396 -7.18 -33.59 -4.30
N SER A 397 -6.83 -32.98 -3.17
CA SER A 397 -7.64 -33.05 -1.94
C SER A 397 -8.18 -31.69 -1.52
N LEU A 398 -9.38 -31.67 -0.95
CA LEU A 398 -9.99 -30.50 -0.31
C LEU A 398 -10.30 -30.88 1.13
N GLN A 399 -9.68 -30.20 2.09
CA GLN A 399 -9.71 -30.55 3.51
C GLN A 399 -10.22 -29.36 4.32
N GLY A 400 -11.25 -29.54 5.14
CA GLY A 400 -11.80 -28.50 6.00
C GLY A 400 -11.38 -28.55 7.45
N GLY A 401 -11.93 -27.65 8.28
CA GLY A 401 -11.86 -27.74 9.74
C GLY A 401 -10.61 -27.17 10.42
N TYR A 402 -9.72 -26.53 9.66
CA TYR A 402 -8.47 -25.98 10.21
C TYR A 402 -8.71 -24.75 11.12
N THR A 403 -7.85 -24.55 12.10
CA THR A 403 -7.76 -23.31 12.89
C THR A 403 -7.36 -22.11 12.01
N SER A 404 -7.53 -20.88 12.49
CA SER A 404 -7.23 -19.66 11.71
C SER A 404 -5.78 -19.60 11.21
N ASP A 405 -4.85 -20.21 11.93
CA ASP A 405 -3.43 -20.36 11.56
C ASP A 405 -3.12 -21.62 10.74
N PHE A 406 -4.12 -22.44 10.43
CA PHE A 406 -4.01 -23.73 9.75
C PHE A 406 -3.03 -24.74 10.40
N VAL A 407 -2.95 -24.73 11.73
CA VAL A 407 -2.06 -25.62 12.49
C VAL A 407 -2.78 -26.88 12.96
N LEU A 408 -4.05 -26.78 13.37
CA LEU A 408 -4.82 -27.89 13.94
C LEU A 408 -6.16 -28.03 13.22
N ASN A 409 -6.59 -29.28 12.97
CA ASN A 409 -7.96 -29.56 12.57
C ASN A 409 -8.83 -29.71 13.82
N GLN A 410 -9.80 -28.81 14.04
CA GLN A 410 -10.64 -28.79 15.24
C GLN A 410 -12.15 -28.89 14.91
N GLY A 411 -12.55 -29.09 13.65
CA GLY A 411 -13.96 -29.11 13.29
C GLY A 411 -14.25 -29.47 11.83
N MET A 412 -15.36 -28.95 11.29
CA MET A 412 -15.75 -29.11 9.89
C MET A 412 -15.86 -27.74 9.23
N THR A 413 -15.65 -27.66 7.91
CA THR A 413 -16.01 -26.49 7.11
C THR A 413 -17.33 -26.75 6.40
N THR A 414 -18.30 -25.84 6.51
CA THR A 414 -19.60 -25.96 5.84
C THR A 414 -19.60 -25.16 4.55
N LEU A 415 -19.88 -25.80 3.42
CA LEU A 415 -20.03 -25.19 2.11
C LEU A 415 -21.53 -25.09 1.75
N HIS A 416 -22.04 -23.87 1.58
CA HIS A 416 -23.37 -23.61 1.04
C HIS A 416 -23.26 -23.30 -0.45
N GLY A 417 -23.78 -24.17 -1.31
CA GLY A 417 -23.73 -23.99 -2.76
C GLY A 417 -23.68 -25.32 -3.52
N THR A 418 -23.17 -25.28 -4.75
CA THR A 418 -23.08 -26.49 -5.59
C THR A 418 -21.63 -26.87 -5.83
N LEU A 419 -21.32 -28.16 -5.69
CA LEU A 419 -20.04 -28.73 -6.07
C LEU A 419 -20.23 -29.63 -7.28
N THR A 420 -19.58 -29.29 -8.40
CA THR A 420 -19.58 -30.07 -9.64
C THR A 420 -18.17 -30.53 -9.98
N ILE A 421 -17.98 -31.84 -10.14
CA ILE A 421 -16.73 -32.43 -10.65
C ILE A 421 -17.03 -32.99 -12.04
N SER A 422 -16.46 -32.39 -13.08
CA SER A 422 -16.67 -32.80 -14.47
C SER A 422 -15.51 -33.60 -15.06
N SER A 423 -14.33 -33.56 -14.42
CA SER A 423 -13.15 -34.35 -14.78
C SER A 423 -12.21 -34.48 -13.58
N GLY A 424 -11.34 -35.50 -13.59
CA GLY A 424 -10.37 -35.74 -12.52
C GLY A 424 -10.95 -36.44 -11.28
N THR A 425 -10.28 -36.27 -10.14
CA THR A 425 -10.68 -36.88 -8.86
C THR A 425 -10.40 -35.92 -7.71
N ALA A 426 -11.39 -35.71 -6.84
CA ALA A 426 -11.25 -34.92 -5.63
C ALA A 426 -11.49 -35.80 -4.40
N THR A 427 -10.56 -35.75 -3.43
CA THR A 427 -10.79 -36.32 -2.10
C THR A 427 -11.28 -35.21 -1.18
N LEU A 428 -12.41 -35.42 -0.51
CA LEU A 428 -13.03 -34.43 0.38
C LEU A 428 -12.91 -34.90 1.83
N GLU A 429 -12.35 -34.07 2.70
CA GLU A 429 -12.14 -34.37 4.12
C GLU A 429 -12.64 -33.21 4.98
N ASP A 430 -13.28 -33.51 6.10
CA ASP A 430 -13.73 -32.53 7.09
C ASP A 430 -14.61 -31.38 6.54
N LEU A 431 -15.49 -31.72 5.58
CA LEU A 431 -16.41 -30.81 4.90
C LEU A 431 -17.87 -31.24 5.03
N ILE A 432 -18.77 -30.26 5.14
CA ILE A 432 -20.22 -30.44 5.04
C ILE A 432 -20.67 -29.67 3.80
N ILE A 433 -21.38 -30.30 2.86
CA ILE A 433 -21.94 -29.64 1.68
C ILE A 433 -23.46 -29.56 1.86
N GLN A 434 -24.03 -28.35 1.80
CA GLN A 434 -25.46 -28.07 2.00
C GLN A 434 -26.09 -27.33 0.83
#